data_AF-A0A1Y2BE34-F1
#
_entry.id   AF-A0A1Y2BE34-F1
#
_cell.length_a   1.000
_cell.length_b   1.000
_cell.length_c   1.000
_cell.angle_alpha   90.00
_cell.angle_beta   90.00
_cell.angle_gamma   90.00
#
_symmetry.space_group_name_H-M   'P 1'
#
loop_
_entity.id
_entity.type
_entity.pdbx_description
1 polymer ?
#
loop_
_entity_poly.entity_id
_entity_poly.type
_entity_poly.pdbx_seq_one_letter_code
_entity_poly.pdbx_strand_id
1 'polypeptide(L)'
;MATTGRHTLSGLWFFLGHAQSPGGLCHLPIVLWLLRYSKAASGLTTGCRGRLYATTGTVMKGQGEKVSKAPINGFCLSCGRLMPSDSRADPTPRKYCSSSCRAQAHDKRLSPIRLELARVYHLHLTSRPQGSVALCSEVEGAVTFPETVEPSQRREEARRAARRLVNFGFTSQGVEEEKPVEAVQDRKVVEGSFAKGEWGIRWAE
;
A
#
# COMPACT_ATOMS: atom_id res chain seq x y z
N MET A 1 26.42 -50.58 -22.11
CA MET A 1 27.36 -49.55 -22.59
C MET A 1 26.76 -48.20 -22.17
N ALA A 2 27.21 -47.66 -21.03
CA ALA A 2 28.14 -46.51 -20.93
C ALA A 2 27.41 -45.18 -21.26
N THR A 3 27.31 -44.14 -20.44
CA THR A 3 28.18 -43.66 -19.35
C THR A 3 27.43 -42.63 -18.49
N THR A 4 27.57 -42.72 -17.17
CA THR A 4 27.19 -41.71 -16.17
C THR A 4 28.26 -40.62 -16.07
N GLY A 5 27.89 -39.34 -16.14
CA GLY A 5 28.76 -38.20 -15.86
C GLY A 5 28.38 -37.53 -14.54
N ARG A 6 29.23 -37.68 -13.51
CA ARG A 6 29.18 -36.89 -12.27
C ARG A 6 30.15 -35.73 -12.42
N HIS A 7 29.67 -34.51 -12.17
CA HIS A 7 30.55 -33.37 -11.93
C HIS A 7 30.50 -32.99 -10.45
N THR A 8 31.61 -33.28 -9.79
CA THR A 8 32.04 -32.72 -8.52
C THR A 8 32.64 -31.34 -8.77
N LEU A 9 32.17 -30.32 -8.07
CA LEU A 9 32.96 -29.11 -7.83
C LEU A 9 33.03 -28.85 -6.34
N SER A 10 34.19 -29.22 -5.82
CA SER A 10 34.75 -28.84 -4.53
C SER A 10 35.21 -27.38 -4.56
N GLY A 11 35.15 -26.73 -3.41
CA GLY A 11 36.00 -25.59 -3.07
C GLY A 11 35.28 -24.27 -2.87
N LEU A 12 35.63 -23.43 -1.92
CA LEU A 12 36.53 -23.50 -0.75
C LEU A 12 36.34 -22.09 -0.12
N TRP A 13 36.09 -22.00 1.19
CA TRP A 13 36.40 -20.90 2.13
C TRP A 13 36.01 -19.44 1.80
N PHE A 14 35.34 -18.75 2.74
CA PHE A 14 36.00 -17.71 3.56
C PHE A 14 35.05 -16.99 4.56
N PHE A 15 35.63 -16.74 5.75
CA PHE A 15 35.31 -15.76 6.79
C PHE A 15 33.99 -15.86 7.59
N LEU A 16 34.05 -16.63 8.68
CA LEU A 16 33.43 -16.23 9.95
C LEU A 16 34.19 -15.01 10.50
N GLY A 17 33.57 -13.83 10.41
CA GLY A 17 33.95 -12.64 11.16
C GLY A 17 33.10 -12.53 12.43
N HIS A 18 33.65 -12.95 13.56
CA HIS A 18 33.12 -12.68 14.89
C HIS A 18 33.39 -11.21 15.24
N ALA A 19 32.35 -10.35 15.21
CA ALA A 19 32.41 -9.01 15.76
C ALA A 19 31.89 -9.01 17.19
N GLN A 20 32.82 -8.93 18.13
CA GLN A 20 32.61 -8.77 19.56
C GLN A 20 32.32 -7.29 19.84
N SER A 21 31.16 -6.95 20.41
CA SER A 21 30.86 -5.60 20.88
C SER A 21 30.64 -5.61 22.40
N PRO A 22 31.41 -4.84 23.17
CA PRO A 22 31.32 -4.78 24.62
C PRO A 22 30.15 -3.92 25.08
N GLY A 23 29.63 -4.26 26.26
CA GLY A 23 28.44 -3.67 26.86
C GLY A 23 28.51 -2.17 27.11
N GLY A 24 27.34 -1.55 26.98
CA GLY A 24 27.04 -0.21 27.47
C GLY A 24 25.68 -0.22 28.15
N LEU A 25 25.68 -0.50 29.45
CA LEU A 25 24.54 -0.31 30.35
C LEU A 25 24.34 1.18 30.59
N CYS A 26 23.35 1.78 29.93
CA CYS A 26 22.87 3.12 30.28
C CYS A 26 21.48 2.98 30.90
N HIS A 27 21.47 2.83 32.22
CA HIS A 27 20.32 3.13 33.06
C HIS A 27 20.00 4.63 32.93
N LEU A 28 18.79 4.98 32.50
CA LEU A 28 18.19 6.27 32.79
C LEU A 28 16.77 6.09 33.34
N PRO A 29 16.44 6.77 34.46
CA PRO A 29 15.14 6.65 35.12
C PRO A 29 14.11 7.65 34.58
N ILE A 30 12.85 7.24 34.65
CA ILE A 30 11.68 8.02 35.12
C ILE A 30 11.52 9.43 34.53
N VAL A 31 10.55 9.61 33.63
CA VAL A 31 9.54 10.68 33.78
C VAL A 31 8.19 10.17 33.26
N LEU A 32 7.31 9.80 34.20
CA LEU A 32 5.87 9.78 33.97
C LEU A 32 5.41 11.20 33.61
N TRP A 33 4.83 11.38 32.42
CA TRP A 33 3.97 12.53 32.14
C TRP A 33 2.53 12.08 32.02
N LEU A 34 1.92 11.88 33.19
CA LEU A 34 0.47 11.85 33.39
C LEU A 34 -0.02 13.30 33.46
N LEU A 35 -0.54 13.85 32.37
CA LEU A 35 -1.41 15.03 32.44
C LEU A 35 -2.67 14.83 31.61
N ARG A 36 -3.68 14.38 32.35
CA ARG A 36 -5.10 14.75 32.25
C ARG A 36 -5.38 15.86 31.24
N TYR A 37 -6.11 15.52 30.18
CA TYR A 37 -7.02 16.48 29.56
C TYR A 37 -8.45 16.12 29.94
N SER A 38 -8.99 16.95 30.84
CA SER A 38 -10.35 16.84 31.35
C SER A 38 -11.36 17.15 30.26
N LYS A 39 -12.32 16.23 30.22
CA LYS A 39 -13.54 16.19 29.45
C LYS A 39 -14.50 17.25 30.01
N ALA A 40 -14.88 18.24 29.20
CA ALA A 40 -16.00 19.13 29.48
C ALA A 40 -16.74 19.42 28.17
N ALA A 41 -17.82 18.67 27.92
CA ALA A 41 -18.86 19.01 26.97
C ALA A 41 -20.18 18.45 27.51
N SER A 42 -20.78 19.20 28.42
CA SER A 42 -22.12 19.01 28.93
C SER A 42 -23.12 19.70 28.01
N GLY A 43 -24.21 19.00 27.71
CA GLY A 43 -25.50 19.63 27.40
C GLY A 43 -25.83 19.83 25.92
N LEU A 44 -26.22 18.76 25.21
CA LEU A 44 -27.33 18.89 24.27
C LEU A 44 -28.42 17.90 24.65
N THR A 45 -29.52 18.49 25.10
CA THR A 45 -30.75 17.85 25.48
C THR A 45 -31.36 17.11 24.30
N THR A 46 -31.77 15.88 24.58
CA THR A 46 -32.49 15.00 23.68
C THR A 46 -33.94 15.46 23.64
N GLY A 47 -34.39 16.03 22.53
CA GLY A 47 -35.80 16.33 22.34
C GLY A 47 -36.05 17.40 21.30
N CYS A 48 -36.13 16.99 20.02
CA CYS A 48 -36.96 17.60 18.98
C CYS A 48 -36.72 16.82 17.66
N ARG A 49 -37.35 15.64 17.53
CA ARG A 49 -37.59 15.05 16.20
C ARG A 49 -38.83 15.71 15.61
N GLY A 50 -38.71 16.28 14.41
CA GLY A 50 -39.84 16.45 13.50
C GLY A 50 -40.63 17.77 13.55
N ARG A 51 -39.97 18.93 13.66
CA ARG A 51 -40.65 20.21 13.40
C ARG A 51 -39.77 21.11 12.52
N LEU A 52 -40.31 21.50 11.35
CA LEU A 52 -39.69 22.46 10.44
C LEU A 52 -39.84 23.86 11.06
N TYR A 53 -38.72 24.54 11.31
CA TYR A 53 -38.71 25.96 11.64
C TYR A 53 -38.17 26.73 10.45
N ALA A 54 -38.88 27.79 10.04
CA ALA A 54 -38.36 28.75 9.08
C ALA A 54 -37.43 29.72 9.82
N THR A 55 -36.13 29.60 9.58
CA THR A 55 -35.14 30.56 10.09
C THR A 55 -34.80 31.55 8.99
N THR A 56 -35.23 32.81 9.13
CA THR A 56 -34.67 33.95 8.39
C THR A 56 -33.37 34.37 9.07
N GLY A 57 -32.25 33.78 8.63
CA GLY A 57 -30.90 34.11 9.09
C GLY A 57 -30.09 34.74 7.97
N THR A 58 -29.48 35.88 8.25
CA THR A 58 -28.52 36.59 7.39
C THR A 58 -27.26 35.74 7.22
N VAL A 59 -26.87 35.45 5.97
CA VAL A 59 -25.71 34.62 5.62
C VAL A 59 -24.41 35.33 6.02
N MET A 60 -23.88 35.00 7.20
CA MET A 60 -22.50 35.30 7.57
C MET A 60 -21.57 34.42 6.72
N LYS A 61 -20.63 35.03 5.99
CA LYS A 61 -19.62 34.37 5.16
C LYS A 61 -18.92 33.26 5.95
N GLY A 62 -19.28 32.01 5.63
CA GLY A 62 -18.70 30.81 6.22
C GLY A 62 -17.31 30.53 5.67
N GLN A 63 -16.33 30.60 6.57
CA GLN A 63 -15.20 29.69 6.78
C GLN A 63 -14.60 28.98 5.56
N GLY A 64 -13.29 29.19 5.40
CA GLY A 64 -12.43 28.60 4.38
C GLY A 64 -12.75 27.15 4.06
N GLU A 65 -12.90 26.92 2.76
CA GLU A 65 -13.11 25.63 2.14
C GLU A 65 -11.97 24.70 2.53
N LYS A 66 -12.20 23.89 3.57
CA LYS A 66 -11.38 22.72 3.84
C LYS A 66 -11.60 21.82 2.64
N VAL A 67 -10.69 21.87 1.66
CA VAL A 67 -10.62 20.91 0.57
C VAL A 67 -10.52 19.54 1.23
N SER A 68 -11.67 18.89 1.41
CA SER A 68 -11.71 17.54 1.90
C SER A 68 -10.91 16.75 0.87
N LYS A 69 -9.81 16.13 1.31
CA LYS A 69 -9.07 15.10 0.56
C LYS A 69 -10.03 13.93 0.27
N ALA A 70 -11.00 14.15 -0.61
CA ALA A 70 -11.67 13.07 -1.29
C ALA A 70 -10.58 12.31 -2.04
N PRO A 71 -10.58 10.96 -2.02
CA PRO A 71 -9.71 10.19 -2.89
C PRO A 71 -10.04 10.60 -4.34
N ILE A 72 -9.15 11.38 -4.95
CA ILE A 72 -9.36 12.07 -6.22
C ILE A 72 -9.67 11.07 -7.37
N ASN A 73 -9.36 9.77 -7.19
CA ASN A 73 -9.15 8.90 -8.34
C ASN A 73 -10.14 7.72 -8.46
N GLY A 74 -11.18 7.60 -7.61
CA GLY A 74 -12.12 6.47 -7.72
C GLY A 74 -11.49 5.09 -7.48
N PHE A 75 -10.29 5.02 -6.90
CA PHE A 75 -9.59 3.78 -6.57
C PHE A 75 -9.54 3.53 -5.05
N CYS A 76 -9.55 2.26 -4.66
CA CYS A 76 -9.39 1.82 -3.28
C CYS A 76 -7.97 2.10 -2.77
N LEU A 77 -7.84 2.83 -1.66
CA LEU A 77 -6.54 3.20 -1.09
C LEU A 77 -5.70 2.01 -0.60
N SER A 78 -6.34 0.87 -0.30
CA SER A 78 -5.66 -0.34 0.20
C SER A 78 -5.12 -1.21 -0.94
N CYS A 79 -5.99 -1.55 -1.90
CA CYS A 79 -5.70 -2.56 -2.92
C CYS A 79 -5.56 -2.00 -4.34
N GLY A 80 -5.78 -0.70 -4.54
CA GLY A 80 -5.71 -0.03 -5.83
C GLY A 80 -6.82 -0.40 -6.81
N ARG A 81 -7.85 -1.18 -6.42
CA ARG A 81 -8.96 -1.54 -7.33
C ARG A 81 -9.83 -0.33 -7.64
N LEU A 82 -10.27 -0.24 -8.88
CA LEU A 82 -11.31 0.70 -9.32
C LEU A 82 -12.59 0.43 -8.54
N MET A 83 -13.13 1.49 -7.94
CA MET A 83 -14.42 1.47 -7.26
C MET A 83 -15.50 1.93 -8.24
N PRO A 84 -16.71 1.35 -8.18
CA PRO A 84 -17.82 1.88 -8.95
C PRO A 84 -18.04 3.35 -8.59
N SER A 85 -18.43 4.17 -9.57
CA SER A 85 -18.81 5.55 -9.30
C SER A 85 -19.92 5.55 -8.24
N ASP A 86 -19.72 6.36 -7.20
CA ASP A 86 -20.69 6.46 -6.12
C ASP A 86 -22.05 6.89 -6.71
N SER A 87 -23.11 6.17 -6.37
CA SER A 87 -24.47 6.59 -6.71
C SER A 87 -24.74 7.93 -6.03
N ARG A 88 -25.50 8.82 -6.67
CA ARG A 88 -25.87 10.18 -6.17
C ARG A 88 -26.48 10.21 -4.75
N ALA A 89 -26.76 9.06 -4.15
CA ALA A 89 -27.41 8.91 -2.85
C ALA A 89 -26.46 9.09 -1.64
N ASP A 90 -25.16 8.84 -1.76
CA ASP A 90 -24.19 9.07 -0.67
C ASP A 90 -23.06 9.99 -1.14
N PRO A 91 -23.01 11.25 -0.68
CA PRO A 91 -21.96 12.19 -1.07
C PRO A 91 -20.61 11.88 -0.41
N THR A 92 -20.52 10.89 0.48
CA THR A 92 -19.29 10.56 1.18
C THR A 92 -18.40 9.68 0.30
N PRO A 93 -17.23 10.17 -0.16
CA PRO A 93 -16.41 9.40 -1.08
C PRO A 93 -15.85 8.16 -0.38
N ARG A 94 -16.14 6.99 -0.94
CA ARG A 94 -15.69 5.72 -0.37
C ARG A 94 -14.17 5.59 -0.50
N LYS A 95 -13.48 5.25 0.59
CA LYS A 95 -12.00 5.08 0.60
C LYS A 95 -11.54 3.65 0.26
N TYR A 96 -12.39 2.66 0.52
CA TYR A 96 -12.05 1.24 0.41
C TYR A 96 -13.16 0.47 -0.29
N CYS A 97 -12.80 -0.47 -1.15
CA CYS A 97 -13.77 -1.29 -1.89
C CYS A 97 -14.53 -2.29 -1.00
N SER A 98 -13.97 -2.70 0.14
CA SER A 98 -14.58 -3.66 1.07
C SER A 98 -14.11 -3.47 2.52
N SER A 99 -14.84 -4.05 3.48
CA SER A 99 -14.45 -4.12 4.90
C SER A 99 -13.12 -4.85 5.08
N SER A 100 -12.90 -5.94 4.35
CA SER A 100 -11.63 -6.69 4.37
C SER A 100 -10.45 -5.85 3.89
N CYS A 101 -10.62 -5.06 2.82
CA CYS A 101 -9.57 -4.15 2.36
C CYS A 101 -9.28 -3.05 3.36
N ARG A 102 -10.30 -2.54 4.06
CA ARG A 102 -10.12 -1.58 5.16
C ARG A 102 -9.33 -2.20 6.31
N ALA A 103 -9.67 -3.42 6.74
CA ALA A 103 -8.94 -4.10 7.81
C ALA A 103 -7.47 -4.35 7.43
N GLN A 104 -7.24 -4.87 6.22
CA GLN A 104 -5.89 -5.17 5.73
C GLN A 104 -5.05 -3.92 5.46
N ALA A 105 -5.67 -2.76 5.20
CA ALA A 105 -4.94 -1.50 5.03
C ALA A 105 -4.12 -1.15 6.28
N HIS A 106 -4.65 -1.52 7.46
CA HIS A 106 -4.05 -1.22 8.75
C HIS A 106 -3.27 -2.39 9.36
N ASP A 107 -3.09 -3.49 8.61
CA ASP A 107 -2.32 -4.64 9.07
C ASP A 107 -0.82 -4.30 9.11
N LYS A 108 -0.28 -4.17 10.32
CA LYS A 108 1.14 -3.85 10.57
C LYS A 108 2.08 -4.93 10.03
N ARG A 109 1.64 -6.19 9.92
CA ARG A 109 2.46 -7.30 9.41
C ARG A 109 2.71 -7.16 7.90
N LEU A 110 1.74 -6.62 7.17
CA LEU A 110 1.80 -6.45 5.72
C LEU A 110 2.43 -5.10 5.31
N SER A 111 2.46 -4.12 6.21
CA SER A 111 3.06 -2.80 5.95
C SER A 111 4.50 -2.86 5.43
N PRO A 112 5.46 -3.57 6.08
CA PRO A 112 6.84 -3.63 5.57
C PRO A 112 6.93 -4.35 4.21
N ILE A 113 6.13 -5.40 4.02
CA ILE A 113 6.07 -6.17 2.76
C ILE A 113 5.61 -5.28 1.60
N ARG A 114 4.63 -4.40 1.84
CA ARG A 114 4.12 -3.48 0.81
C ARG A 114 5.14 -2.46 0.35
N LEU A 115 5.94 -1.94 1.28
CA LEU A 115 7.05 -1.04 0.95
C LEU A 115 8.13 -1.80 0.17
N GLU A 116 8.44 -3.02 0.59
CA GLU A 116 9.44 -3.83 -0.07
C GLU A 116 9.03 -4.23 -1.49
N LEU A 117 7.77 -4.62 -1.69
CA LEU A 117 7.21 -4.86 -3.02
C LEU A 117 7.36 -3.63 -3.93
N ALA A 118 7.09 -2.43 -3.42
CA ALA A 118 7.28 -1.19 -4.19
C ALA A 118 8.76 -0.99 -4.59
N ARG A 119 9.70 -1.22 -3.67
CA ARG A 119 11.14 -1.13 -3.98
C ARG A 119 11.58 -2.15 -5.01
N VAL A 120 11.12 -3.40 -4.90
CA VAL A 120 11.47 -4.46 -5.83
C VAL A 120 10.88 -4.18 -7.22
N TYR A 121 9.64 -3.70 -7.31
CA TYR A 121 9.10 -3.23 -8.60
C TYR A 121 10.00 -2.16 -9.23
N HIS A 122 10.38 -1.14 -8.46
CA HIS A 122 11.27 -0.09 -8.94
C HIS A 122 12.61 -0.66 -9.44
N LEU A 123 13.25 -1.54 -8.67
CA LEU A 123 14.49 -2.19 -9.07
C LEU A 123 14.36 -2.99 -10.38
N HIS A 124 13.29 -3.78 -10.52
CA HIS A 124 13.03 -4.56 -11.74
C HIS A 124 12.81 -3.67 -12.96
N LEU A 125 12.11 -2.55 -12.78
CA LEU A 125 11.83 -1.63 -13.88
C LEU A 125 13.07 -0.82 -14.29
N THR A 126 13.95 -0.46 -13.35
CA THR A 126 15.17 0.34 -13.63
C THR A 126 16.33 -0.52 -14.16
N SER A 127 16.41 -1.79 -13.75
CA SER A 127 17.47 -2.70 -14.20
C SER A 127 17.26 -3.29 -15.61
N ARG A 128 16.03 -3.19 -16.14
CA ARG A 128 15.66 -3.77 -17.44
C ARG A 128 15.68 -2.71 -18.55
N PRO A 129 15.87 -3.11 -19.82
CA PRO A 129 15.75 -2.18 -20.94
C PRO A 129 14.33 -1.60 -21.02
N GLN A 130 14.22 -0.39 -21.56
CA GLN A 130 12.95 0.33 -21.71
C GLN A 130 11.90 -0.54 -22.44
N GLY A 131 10.65 -0.48 -21.99
CA GLY A 131 9.56 -1.29 -22.51
C GLY A 131 9.44 -2.70 -21.90
N SER A 132 10.40 -3.13 -21.07
CA SER A 132 10.30 -4.40 -20.34
C SER A 132 9.20 -4.37 -19.29
N VAL A 133 8.49 -5.50 -19.16
CA VAL A 133 7.43 -5.67 -18.17
C VAL A 133 7.99 -6.38 -16.94
N ALA A 134 7.75 -5.83 -15.75
CA ALA A 134 7.99 -6.51 -14.47
C ALA A 134 6.72 -7.28 -14.07
N LEU A 135 6.77 -8.61 -14.13
CA LEU A 135 5.61 -9.46 -13.84
C LEU A 135 5.34 -9.53 -12.34
N CYS A 136 4.06 -9.63 -11.96
CA CYS A 136 3.68 -9.76 -10.55
C CYS A 136 4.29 -11.01 -9.88
N SER A 137 4.39 -12.12 -10.60
CA SER A 137 4.97 -13.38 -10.08
C SER A 137 6.48 -13.28 -9.85
N GLU A 138 7.20 -12.59 -10.72
CA GLU A 138 8.64 -12.35 -10.58
C GLU A 138 8.93 -11.52 -9.32
N VAL A 139 8.17 -10.44 -9.13
CA VAL A 139 8.32 -9.56 -7.96
C VAL A 139 7.90 -10.26 -6.67
N GLU A 140 6.86 -11.10 -6.71
CA GLU A 140 6.50 -11.96 -5.58
C GLU A 140 7.66 -12.89 -5.20
N GLY A 141 8.29 -13.54 -6.17
CA GLY A 141 9.40 -14.47 -5.93
C GLY A 141 10.67 -13.79 -5.39
N ALA A 142 10.84 -12.49 -5.65
CA ALA A 142 11.97 -11.70 -5.17
C ALA A 142 11.78 -11.14 -3.75
N VAL A 143 10.56 -11.15 -3.20
CA VAL A 143 10.28 -10.63 -1.85
C VAL A 143 10.17 -11.77 -0.84
N THR A 144 10.84 -11.62 0.31
CA THR A 144 10.69 -12.54 1.44
C THR A 144 9.40 -12.25 2.21
N PHE A 145 8.46 -13.20 2.18
CA PHE A 145 7.24 -13.14 2.96
C PHE A 145 7.38 -13.92 4.28
N PRO A 146 6.73 -13.49 5.38
CA PRO A 146 6.60 -14.32 6.58
C PRO A 146 5.91 -15.64 6.26
N GLU A 147 6.34 -16.72 6.89
CA GLU A 147 5.77 -18.06 6.68
C GLU A 147 4.26 -18.11 6.91
N THR A 148 3.76 -17.30 7.85
CA THR A 148 2.32 -17.17 8.18
C THR A 148 1.45 -16.60 7.05
N VAL A 149 2.02 -16.14 5.95
CA VAL A 149 1.27 -15.60 4.81
C VAL A 149 1.08 -16.68 3.76
N GLU A 150 -0.18 -17.02 3.49
CA GLU A 150 -0.55 -18.00 2.48
C GLU A 150 -0.08 -17.61 1.07
N PRO A 151 0.36 -18.56 0.21
CA PRO A 151 0.81 -18.25 -1.15
C PRO A 151 -0.21 -17.49 -2.00
N SER A 152 -1.51 -17.74 -1.80
CA SER A 152 -2.57 -16.97 -2.48
C SER A 152 -2.58 -15.50 -2.05
N GLN A 153 -2.30 -15.23 -0.78
CA GLN A 153 -2.20 -13.88 -0.23
C GLN A 153 -0.93 -13.18 -0.69
N ARG A 154 0.20 -13.89 -0.84
CA ARG A 154 1.46 -13.35 -1.39
C ARG A 154 1.25 -12.81 -2.82
N ARG A 155 0.71 -13.65 -3.71
CA ARG A 155 0.28 -13.27 -5.06
C ARG A 155 -0.61 -12.04 -5.09
N GLU A 156 -1.62 -12.00 -4.21
CA GLU A 156 -2.55 -10.88 -4.16
C GLU A 156 -1.89 -9.61 -3.61
N GLU A 157 -0.97 -9.68 -2.65
CA GLU A 157 -0.23 -8.49 -2.18
C GLU A 157 0.70 -7.93 -3.25
N ALA A 158 1.37 -8.77 -4.05
CA ALA A 158 2.16 -8.33 -5.20
C ALA A 158 1.30 -7.61 -6.25
N ARG A 159 0.11 -8.16 -6.56
CA ARG A 159 -0.86 -7.51 -7.46
C ARG A 159 -1.44 -6.21 -6.90
N ARG A 160 -1.65 -6.14 -5.58
CA ARG A 160 -2.08 -4.89 -4.91
C ARG A 160 -1.01 -3.82 -5.00
N ALA A 161 0.25 -4.18 -4.78
CA ALA A 161 1.36 -3.25 -4.94
C ALA A 161 1.41 -2.71 -6.38
N ALA A 162 1.36 -3.57 -7.39
CA ALA A 162 1.29 -3.14 -8.80
C ALA A 162 0.14 -2.17 -9.07
N ARG A 163 -1.10 -2.49 -8.64
CA ARG A 163 -2.24 -1.57 -8.81
C ARG A 163 -2.04 -0.22 -8.11
N ARG A 164 -1.47 -0.23 -6.90
CA ARG A 164 -1.18 1.02 -6.18
C ARG A 164 -0.13 1.86 -6.91
N LEU A 165 0.90 1.24 -7.48
CA LEU A 165 1.93 1.93 -8.24
C LEU A 165 1.37 2.57 -9.51
N VAL A 166 0.52 1.86 -10.25
CA VAL A 166 -0.16 2.40 -11.44
C VAL A 166 -1.07 3.58 -11.09
N ASN A 167 -1.86 3.46 -10.03
CA ASN A 167 -2.92 4.44 -9.73
C ASN A 167 -2.47 5.61 -8.83
N PHE A 168 -1.40 5.43 -8.06
CA PHE A 168 -0.92 6.39 -7.07
C PHE A 168 0.56 6.75 -7.23
N GLY A 169 1.29 6.09 -8.13
CA GLY A 169 2.72 6.32 -8.35
C GLY A 169 3.62 5.77 -7.23
N PHE A 170 4.92 5.77 -7.49
CA PHE A 170 5.96 5.33 -6.54
C PHE A 170 6.11 6.26 -5.34
N THR A 171 5.93 7.57 -5.52
CA THR A 171 6.00 8.58 -4.45
C THR A 171 5.06 8.25 -3.29
N SER A 172 3.84 7.76 -3.60
CA SER A 172 2.85 7.36 -2.58
C SER A 172 3.29 6.17 -1.72
N GLN A 173 4.25 5.37 -2.21
CA GLN A 173 4.78 4.19 -1.56
C GLN A 173 6.17 4.44 -0.93
N GLY A 174 6.63 5.69 -0.87
CA GLY A 174 7.91 6.06 -0.25
C GLY A 174 9.13 5.79 -1.13
N VAL A 175 8.95 5.66 -2.44
CA VAL A 175 10.03 5.63 -3.43
C VAL A 175 9.99 6.97 -4.17
N GLU A 176 11.09 7.73 -4.13
CA GLU A 176 11.21 9.03 -4.81
C GLU A 176 11.38 8.85 -6.32
N GLU A 177 10.32 8.39 -6.98
CA GLU A 177 10.23 8.25 -8.43
C GLU A 177 8.87 8.82 -8.89
N GLU A 178 8.92 9.73 -9.86
CA GLU A 178 7.75 10.43 -10.40
C GLU A 178 7.31 9.85 -11.74
N LYS A 179 8.14 9.02 -12.39
CA LYS A 179 7.83 8.44 -13.69
C LYS A 179 6.58 7.55 -13.59
N PRO A 180 5.55 7.78 -14.44
CA PRO A 180 4.34 6.98 -14.42
C PRO A 180 4.61 5.55 -14.89
N VAL A 181 3.80 4.62 -14.37
CA VAL A 181 3.78 3.22 -14.79
C VAL A 181 2.41 2.81 -15.25
N GLU A 182 2.37 1.87 -16.18
CA GLU A 182 1.15 1.30 -16.73
C GLU A 182 1.12 -0.22 -16.56
N ALA A 183 -0.08 -0.78 -16.40
CA ALA A 183 -0.26 -2.22 -16.32
C ALA A 183 -0.33 -2.84 -17.72
N VAL A 184 0.35 -3.97 -17.90
CA VAL A 184 0.46 -4.66 -19.19
C VAL A 184 0.10 -6.14 -19.02
N GLN A 185 -0.74 -6.62 -19.93
CA GLN A 185 -1.11 -8.01 -20.08
C GLN A 185 -1.06 -8.38 -21.57
N ASP A 186 -0.38 -9.47 -21.91
CA ASP A 186 -0.27 -9.95 -23.31
C ASP A 186 0.19 -8.87 -24.30
N ARG A 187 1.18 -8.07 -23.89
CA ARG A 187 1.72 -6.90 -24.63
C ARG A 187 0.72 -5.77 -24.90
N LYS A 188 -0.44 -5.79 -24.24
CA LYS A 188 -1.45 -4.74 -24.30
C LYS A 188 -1.50 -4.00 -22.97
N VAL A 189 -1.66 -2.68 -23.03
CA VAL A 189 -1.93 -1.87 -21.85
C VAL A 189 -3.35 -2.20 -21.38
N VAL A 190 -3.48 -2.51 -20.10
CA VAL A 190 -4.76 -2.89 -19.46
C VAL A 190 -4.94 -2.13 -18.16
N GLU A 191 -6.20 -1.98 -17.74
CA GLU A 191 -6.52 -1.48 -16.40
C GLU A 191 -6.28 -2.59 -15.37
N GLY A 192 -5.40 -2.35 -14.40
CA GLY A 192 -4.94 -3.36 -13.43
C GLY A 192 -6.06 -3.95 -12.55
N SER A 193 -7.21 -3.28 -12.47
CA SER A 193 -8.41 -3.77 -11.79
C SER A 193 -9.14 -4.89 -12.55
N PHE A 194 -8.99 -4.94 -13.87
CA PHE A 194 -9.65 -5.92 -14.75
C PHE A 194 -8.71 -7.02 -15.26
N ALA A 195 -7.40 -6.86 -15.07
CA ALA A 195 -6.39 -7.84 -15.46
C ALA A 195 -6.62 -9.20 -14.77
N LYS A 196 -6.56 -10.28 -15.55
CA LYS A 196 -6.73 -11.67 -15.07
C LYS A 196 -5.51 -12.50 -15.40
N GLY A 197 -5.15 -13.46 -14.55
CA GLY A 197 -3.99 -14.32 -14.81
C GLY A 197 -2.66 -13.60 -14.59
N GLU A 198 -1.73 -13.80 -15.53
CA GLU A 198 -0.38 -13.23 -15.47
C GLU A 198 -0.35 -11.85 -16.12
N TRP A 199 0.13 -10.86 -15.36
CA TRP A 199 0.26 -9.48 -15.82
C TRP A 199 1.33 -8.78 -14.98
N GLY A 200 1.79 -7.63 -15.45
CA GLY A 200 2.83 -6.86 -14.80
C GLY A 200 2.68 -5.37 -15.03
N ILE A 201 3.71 -4.62 -14.67
CA ILE A 201 3.79 -3.19 -14.93
C ILE A 201 5.05 -2.87 -15.73
N ARG A 202 5.03 -1.77 -16.48
CA ARG A 202 6.20 -1.18 -17.13
C ARG A 202 6.20 0.33 -16.97
N TRP A 203 7.33 0.96 -17.26
CA TRP A 203 7.37 2.41 -17.45
C TRP A 203 6.42 2.81 -18.58
N ALA A 204 5.56 3.79 -18.34
CA ALA A 204 4.79 4.41 -19.41
C ALA A 204 5.75 5.17 -20.35
N GLU A 205 5.40 5.17 -21.64
CA GLU A 205 6.11 5.91 -22.69
C GLU A 205 5.75 7.39 -22.69
#